data_AF-A0A6N7PQZ8-F1
#
_entry.id   AF-A0A6N7PQZ8-F1
#
_cell.length_a   1.000
_cell.length_b   1.000
_cell.length_c   1.000
_cell.angle_alpha   90.00
_cell.angle_beta   90.00
_cell.angle_gamma   90.00
#
_symmetry.space_group_name_H-M   'P 1'
#
loop_
_entity.id
_entity.type
_entity.pdbx_description
1 polymer ?
#
loop_
_entity_poly.entity_id
_entity_poly.type
_entity_poly.pdbx_seq_one_letter_code
_entity_poly.pdbx_strand_id
1 'polypeptide(L)'
;MNVVESRGIRHLVVRAESGEVVPRELARALEEASARAGRLSGTGVLDSVELASVDAGGARVTRRIDAPVMAVSVTGNIATEGAGVSVRLFATLVQEGPFGLQTFAGEIVAARALSLEIFATALDDVALVRQGDDRSFAVNGAQAQAQVQAQVQAQVPSPARTAAPAPRITHPEAPRAVSPFPAAAHAASDLPTAPTPVARPMQHRDDVEVYPETGDLVSHFHFGECEVMSSDGERIRLRQEKDGRVREVALGMLKIEAPTTDPATGKRHFHLSRKH
;
A
#
# COMPACT_ATOMS: atom_id res chain seq x y z
N MET A 1 -9.73 27.71 -4.87
CA MET A 1 -9.20 26.46 -4.28
C MET A 1 -10.09 26.13 -3.09
N ASN A 2 -10.80 25.01 -3.14
CA ASN A 2 -11.67 24.57 -2.04
C ASN A 2 -10.89 23.57 -1.19
N VAL A 3 -10.79 23.83 0.11
CA VAL A 3 -10.07 22.97 1.07
C VAL A 3 -11.05 22.58 2.17
N VAL A 4 -11.14 21.29 2.46
CA VAL A 4 -11.99 20.73 3.51
C VAL A 4 -11.13 19.77 4.33
N GLU A 5 -11.16 19.93 5.65
CA GLU A 5 -10.54 19.01 6.60
C GLU A 5 -11.53 17.89 6.92
N SER A 6 -11.03 16.65 6.93
CA SER A 6 -11.77 15.47 7.42
C SER A 6 -11.17 15.01 8.74
N ARG A 7 -12.02 14.64 9.69
CA ARG A 7 -11.68 14.03 10.98
C ARG A 7 -12.22 12.60 11.09
N GLY A 8 -13.20 12.23 10.26
CA GLY A 8 -13.76 10.89 10.17
C GLY A 8 -13.03 10.04 9.12
N ILE A 9 -11.91 9.41 9.48
CA ILE A 9 -11.13 8.59 8.55
C ILE A 9 -11.31 7.10 8.85
N ARG A 10 -11.68 6.31 7.83
CA ARG A 10 -11.65 4.84 7.87
C ARG A 10 -10.80 4.29 6.73
N HIS A 11 -10.19 3.13 6.97
CA HIS A 11 -9.45 2.39 5.96
C HIS A 11 -10.18 1.11 5.59
N LEU A 12 -10.32 0.85 4.30
CA LEU A 12 -10.94 -0.34 3.75
C LEU A 12 -9.95 -1.03 2.80
N VAL A 13 -9.99 -2.36 2.79
CA VAL A 13 -9.28 -3.18 1.80
C VAL A 13 -10.34 -3.87 0.96
N VAL A 14 -10.28 -3.64 -0.35
CA VAL A 14 -11.17 -4.26 -1.33
C VAL A 14 -10.31 -5.12 -2.24
N ARG A 15 -10.70 -6.37 -2.42
CA ARG A 15 -10.08 -7.27 -3.38
C ARG A 15 -11.10 -7.59 -4.46
N ALA A 16 -10.73 -7.32 -5.71
CA ALA A 16 -11.50 -7.75 -6.86
C ALA A 16 -10.92 -9.06 -7.41
N GLU A 17 -11.80 -10.04 -7.60
CA GLU A 17 -11.44 -11.38 -8.05
C GLU A 17 -11.58 -11.51 -9.57
N SER A 18 -11.13 -12.65 -10.08
CA SER A 18 -11.17 -12.98 -11.50
C SER A 18 -12.58 -12.80 -12.10
N GLY A 19 -12.66 -12.01 -13.16
CA GLY A 19 -13.88 -11.77 -13.91
C GLY A 19 -14.71 -10.57 -13.45
N GLU A 20 -14.38 -9.92 -12.34
CA GLU A 20 -15.15 -8.78 -11.84
C GLU A 20 -14.89 -7.49 -12.62
N VAL A 21 -15.95 -6.71 -12.87
CA VAL A 21 -15.87 -5.42 -13.58
C VAL A 21 -15.52 -4.32 -12.59
N VAL A 22 -14.24 -3.94 -12.54
CA VAL A 22 -13.63 -3.21 -11.43
C VAL A 22 -14.35 -1.91 -11.05
N PRO A 23 -14.58 -0.92 -11.94
CA PRO A 23 -15.22 0.33 -11.53
C PRO A 23 -16.63 0.14 -10.95
N ARG A 24 -17.39 -0.81 -11.51
CA ARG A 24 -18.77 -1.10 -11.09
C ARG A 24 -18.81 -1.81 -9.74
N GLU A 25 -18.07 -2.91 -9.60
CA GLU A 25 -18.09 -3.70 -8.38
C GLU A 25 -17.40 -2.95 -7.22
N LEU A 26 -16.37 -2.14 -7.50
CA LEU A 26 -15.77 -1.26 -6.50
C LEU A 26 -16.76 -0.20 -6.01
N ALA A 27 -17.49 0.47 -6.91
CA ALA A 27 -18.50 1.47 -6.51
C ALA A 27 -19.57 0.84 -5.62
N ARG A 28 -20.03 -0.37 -5.97
CA ARG A 28 -20.99 -1.14 -5.17
C ARG A 28 -20.43 -1.49 -3.78
N ALA A 29 -19.22 -2.04 -3.69
CA ALA A 29 -18.59 -2.40 -2.42
C ALA A 29 -18.40 -1.17 -1.51
N LEU A 30 -18.04 -0.02 -2.08
CA LEU A 30 -17.91 1.24 -1.35
C LEU A 30 -19.26 1.79 -0.89
N GLU A 31 -20.31 1.66 -1.69
CA GLU A 31 -21.67 2.02 -1.30
C GLU A 31 -22.17 1.16 -0.14
N GLU A 32 -21.97 -0.16 -0.20
CA GLU A 32 -22.28 -1.10 0.90
C GLU A 32 -21.50 -0.74 2.18
N ALA A 33 -20.25 -0.29 2.07
CA ALA A 33 -19.43 0.20 3.18
C ALA A 33 -19.75 1.65 3.62
N SER A 34 -20.73 2.30 2.98
CA SER A 34 -21.08 3.71 3.17
C SER A 34 -19.91 4.70 2.97
N ALA A 35 -18.93 4.34 2.15
CA ALA A 35 -17.81 5.21 1.78
C ALA A 35 -18.22 6.12 0.62
N ARG A 36 -18.60 7.37 0.92
CA ARG A 36 -19.11 8.34 -0.06
C ARG A 36 -18.10 9.35 -0.56
N ALA A 37 -17.01 9.54 0.17
CA ALA A 37 -15.88 10.37 -0.21
C ALA A 37 -14.57 9.71 0.22
N GLY A 38 -13.49 9.94 -0.53
CA GLY A 38 -12.21 9.34 -0.17
C GLY A 38 -11.20 9.21 -1.30
N ARG A 39 -10.12 8.51 -0.98
CA ARG A 39 -9.01 8.21 -1.90
C ARG A 39 -8.85 6.72 -2.07
N LEU A 40 -8.47 6.32 -3.28
CA LEU A 40 -8.22 4.94 -3.67
C LEU A 40 -6.75 4.79 -4.10
N SER A 41 -6.14 3.66 -3.76
CA SER A 41 -4.83 3.24 -4.25
C SER A 41 -4.78 1.72 -4.35
N GLY A 42 -4.22 1.15 -5.40
CA GLY A 42 -4.18 -0.29 -5.56
C GLY A 42 -3.17 -0.76 -6.59
N THR A 43 -3.01 -2.08 -6.68
CA THR A 43 -2.15 -2.79 -7.63
C THR A 43 -2.74 -4.16 -7.95
N GLY A 44 -2.32 -4.77 -9.05
CA GLY A 44 -2.75 -6.11 -9.40
C GLY A 44 -2.61 -6.44 -10.88
N VAL A 45 -3.47 -7.33 -11.37
CA VAL A 45 -3.51 -7.80 -12.74
C VAL A 45 -4.93 -7.69 -13.27
N LEU A 46 -5.06 -7.10 -14.45
CA LEU A 46 -6.31 -6.97 -15.20
C LEU A 46 -6.25 -7.89 -16.41
N ASP A 47 -7.34 -8.57 -16.74
CA ASP A 47 -7.41 -9.37 -17.98
C ASP A 47 -7.64 -8.51 -19.23
N SER A 48 -8.28 -7.36 -19.04
CA SER A 48 -8.70 -6.43 -20.07
C SER A 48 -8.96 -5.08 -19.43
N VAL A 49 -8.65 -4.04 -20.19
CA VAL A 49 -8.79 -2.66 -19.73
C VAL A 49 -9.09 -1.73 -20.90
N GLU A 50 -9.96 -0.78 -20.63
CA GLU A 50 -10.28 0.33 -21.50
C GLU A 50 -9.82 1.61 -20.81
N LEU A 51 -8.78 2.24 -21.37
CA LEU A 51 -8.17 3.45 -20.86
C LEU A 51 -8.61 4.64 -21.71
N ALA A 52 -8.99 5.73 -21.05
CA ALA A 52 -9.16 7.02 -21.69
C ALA A 52 -8.00 7.95 -21.37
N SER A 53 -7.59 8.72 -22.37
CA SER A 53 -6.60 9.78 -22.25
C SER A 53 -7.03 10.99 -23.08
N VAL A 54 -6.22 12.03 -23.05
CA VAL A 54 -6.33 13.18 -23.96
C VAL A 54 -5.30 13.02 -25.06
N ASP A 55 -5.67 13.25 -26.32
CA ASP A 55 -4.72 13.31 -27.42
C ASP A 55 -4.05 14.69 -27.55
N ALA A 56 -3.17 14.85 -28.54
CA ALA A 56 -2.49 16.12 -28.78
C ALA A 56 -3.46 17.27 -29.15
N GLY A 57 -4.65 16.95 -29.64
CA GLY A 57 -5.69 17.91 -30.00
C GLY A 57 -6.63 18.27 -28.84
N GLY A 58 -6.42 17.70 -27.64
CA GLY A 58 -7.31 17.91 -26.51
C GLY A 58 -8.56 17.03 -26.52
N ALA A 59 -8.70 16.14 -27.50
CA ALA A 59 -9.84 15.23 -27.59
C ALA A 59 -9.64 14.04 -26.64
N ARG A 60 -10.74 13.62 -25.99
CA ARG A 60 -10.75 12.37 -25.24
C ARG A 60 -10.67 11.22 -26.23
N VAL A 61 -9.66 10.38 -26.06
CA VAL A 61 -9.45 9.17 -26.86
C VAL A 61 -9.45 7.97 -25.94
N THR A 62 -10.11 6.92 -26.38
CA THR A 62 -10.20 5.67 -25.63
C THR A 62 -9.46 4.55 -26.35
N ARG A 63 -8.70 3.76 -25.61
CA ARG A 63 -7.93 2.63 -26.12
C ARG A 63 -8.22 1.40 -25.28
N ARG A 64 -8.39 0.28 -25.95
CA ARG A 64 -8.69 -1.01 -25.33
C ARG A 64 -7.49 -1.94 -25.44
N ILE A 65 -7.20 -2.63 -24.35
CA ILE A 65 -6.19 -3.68 -24.25
C ILE A 65 -6.94 -4.95 -23.84
N ASP A 66 -7.04 -5.91 -24.76
CA ASP A 66 -7.70 -7.20 -24.54
C ASP A 66 -6.66 -8.31 -24.28
N ALA A 67 -5.83 -8.09 -23.26
CA ALA A 67 -4.82 -9.04 -22.83
C ALA A 67 -4.41 -8.76 -21.38
N PRO A 68 -3.87 -9.76 -20.66
CA PRO A 68 -3.40 -9.56 -19.30
C PRO A 68 -2.36 -8.44 -19.19
N VAL A 69 -2.58 -7.52 -18.26
CA VAL A 69 -1.69 -6.41 -17.96
C VAL A 69 -1.50 -6.26 -16.45
N MET A 70 -0.28 -5.91 -16.04
CA MET A 70 0.01 -5.62 -14.65
C MET A 70 -0.33 -4.16 -14.36
N ALA A 71 -1.26 -3.93 -13.43
CA ALA A 71 -1.54 -2.62 -12.88
C ALA A 71 -0.53 -2.31 -11.78
N VAL A 72 0.58 -1.64 -12.14
CA VAL A 72 1.64 -1.24 -11.20
C VAL A 72 1.20 -0.11 -10.27
N SER A 73 0.21 0.68 -10.70
CA SER A 73 -0.45 1.66 -9.87
C SER A 73 -1.87 1.88 -10.37
N VAL A 74 -2.83 1.79 -9.45
CA VAL A 74 -4.18 2.30 -9.61
C VAL A 74 -4.37 3.36 -8.55
N THR A 75 -4.83 4.54 -8.93
CA THR A 75 -5.13 5.64 -7.99
C THR A 75 -6.47 6.25 -8.34
N GLY A 76 -7.16 6.81 -7.36
CA GLY A 76 -8.47 7.38 -7.63
C GLY A 76 -9.10 8.09 -6.46
N ASN A 77 -10.33 8.51 -6.66
CA ASN A 77 -11.14 9.09 -5.61
C ASN A 77 -12.59 8.58 -5.65
N ILE A 78 -13.18 8.62 -4.46
CA ILE A 78 -14.57 8.28 -4.21
C ILE A 78 -15.33 9.59 -4.11
N ALA A 79 -16.45 9.70 -4.80
CA ALA A 79 -17.37 10.81 -4.66
C ALA A 79 -18.81 10.31 -4.85
N THR A 80 -19.76 11.20 -4.70
CA THR A 80 -21.17 10.98 -5.04
C THR A 80 -21.49 11.67 -6.36
N GLU A 81 -22.35 11.05 -7.15
CA GLU A 81 -22.87 11.59 -8.40
C GLU A 81 -24.34 11.19 -8.51
N GLY A 82 -25.23 12.19 -8.53
CA GLY A 82 -26.65 11.93 -8.28
C GLY A 82 -26.85 11.28 -6.90
N ALA A 83 -27.49 10.11 -6.87
CA ALA A 83 -27.79 9.38 -5.64
C ALA A 83 -26.75 8.32 -5.26
N GLY A 84 -25.81 7.99 -6.15
CA GLY A 84 -24.93 6.83 -6.01
C GLY A 84 -23.47 7.19 -5.73
N VAL A 85 -22.71 6.19 -5.31
CA VAL A 85 -21.23 6.29 -5.26
C VAL A 85 -20.68 6.20 -6.68
N SER A 86 -19.74 7.11 -6.98
CA SER A 86 -19.04 7.19 -8.25
C SER A 86 -17.53 7.13 -7.98
N VAL A 87 -16.80 6.31 -8.73
CA VAL A 87 -15.36 6.16 -8.62
C VAL A 87 -14.69 6.64 -9.90
N ARG A 88 -13.58 7.37 -9.76
CA ARG A 88 -12.69 7.68 -10.88
C ARG A 88 -11.33 7.08 -10.58
N LEU A 89 -10.86 6.24 -11.50
CA LEU A 89 -9.63 5.47 -11.36
C LEU A 89 -8.70 5.85 -12.50
N PHE A 90 -7.43 6.08 -12.18
CA PHE A 90 -6.34 6.25 -13.10
C PHE A 90 -5.35 5.13 -12.86
N ALA A 91 -4.78 4.58 -13.93
CA ALA A 91 -3.81 3.51 -13.81
C ALA A 91 -2.56 3.78 -14.63
N THR A 92 -1.45 3.26 -14.11
CA THR A 92 -0.23 2.96 -14.86
C THR A 92 -0.14 1.46 -14.97
N LEU A 93 -0.04 0.98 -16.20
CA LEU A 93 -0.06 -0.44 -16.55
C LEU A 93 1.22 -0.82 -17.27
N VAL A 94 1.66 -2.06 -17.09
CA VAL A 94 2.81 -2.64 -17.76
C VAL A 94 2.42 -3.94 -18.43
N GLN A 95 2.89 -4.14 -19.65
CA GLN A 95 2.73 -5.36 -20.42
C GLN A 95 4.05 -5.75 -21.08
N GLU A 96 4.40 -7.03 -21.06
CA GLU A 96 5.53 -7.54 -21.84
C GLU A 96 5.10 -7.69 -23.31
N GLY A 97 5.81 -7.02 -24.21
CA GLY A 97 5.62 -7.14 -25.65
C GLY A 97 6.84 -7.75 -26.35
N PRO A 98 6.79 -7.92 -27.69
CA PRO A 98 7.91 -8.48 -28.46
C PRO A 98 9.23 -7.70 -28.37
N PHE A 99 9.16 -6.45 -27.92
CA PHE A 99 10.30 -5.53 -27.80
C PHE A 99 10.57 -5.13 -26.34
N GLY A 100 10.08 -5.93 -25.37
CA GLY A 100 10.21 -5.68 -23.94
C GLY A 100 8.98 -5.02 -23.32
N LEU A 101 9.17 -4.44 -22.13
CA LEU A 101 8.11 -3.83 -21.34
C LEU A 101 7.54 -2.58 -22.01
N GLN A 102 6.21 -2.57 -22.14
CA GLN A 102 5.42 -1.43 -22.61
C GLN A 102 4.58 -0.88 -21.47
N THR A 103 4.51 0.45 -21.38
CA THR A 103 3.76 1.14 -20.34
C THR A 103 2.56 1.86 -20.96
N PHE A 104 1.40 1.71 -20.30
CA PHE A 104 0.16 2.42 -20.65
C PHE A 104 -0.30 3.23 -19.44
N ALA A 105 -0.94 4.37 -19.69
CA ALA A 105 -1.52 5.18 -18.63
C ALA A 105 -2.79 5.87 -19.08
N GLY A 106 -3.74 6.04 -18.15
CA GLY A 106 -4.99 6.73 -18.43
C GLY A 106 -6.03 6.53 -17.33
N GLU A 107 -7.20 7.12 -17.54
CA GLU A 107 -8.39 6.85 -16.73
C GLU A 107 -8.96 5.49 -17.11
N ILE A 108 -9.20 4.63 -16.13
CA ILE A 108 -9.89 3.35 -16.35
C ILE A 108 -11.38 3.65 -16.58
N VAL A 109 -11.84 3.44 -17.82
CA VAL A 109 -13.26 3.51 -18.18
C VAL A 109 -13.96 2.20 -17.86
N ALA A 110 -13.30 1.10 -18.20
CA ALA A 110 -13.71 -0.26 -17.88
C ALA A 110 -12.46 -1.10 -17.65
N ALA A 111 -12.54 -2.05 -16.73
CA ALA A 111 -11.51 -3.05 -16.54
C ALA A 111 -12.15 -4.29 -15.94
N ARG A 112 -11.57 -5.45 -16.26
CA ARG A 112 -11.93 -6.69 -15.61
C ARG A 112 -10.71 -7.29 -14.93
N ALA A 113 -10.87 -7.65 -13.65
CA ALA A 113 -9.77 -8.10 -12.81
C ALA A 113 -9.44 -9.57 -13.06
N LEU A 114 -8.17 -9.92 -12.98
CA LEU A 114 -7.72 -11.28 -12.64
C LEU A 114 -7.48 -11.38 -11.13
N SER A 115 -6.82 -10.36 -10.57
CA SER A 115 -6.65 -10.13 -9.14
C SER A 115 -6.28 -8.67 -8.95
N LEU A 116 -7.06 -7.90 -8.20
CA LEU A 116 -6.75 -6.49 -7.94
C LEU A 116 -7.01 -6.17 -6.48
N GLU A 117 -6.02 -5.59 -5.81
CA GLU A 117 -6.12 -5.15 -4.43
C GLU A 117 -6.18 -3.62 -4.39
N ILE A 118 -7.20 -3.09 -3.72
CA ILE A 118 -7.44 -1.65 -3.58
C ILE A 118 -7.56 -1.32 -2.09
N PHE A 119 -6.69 -0.43 -1.65
CA PHE A 119 -6.80 0.26 -0.38
C PHE A 119 -7.60 1.55 -0.57
N ALA A 120 -8.64 1.72 0.25
CA ALA A 120 -9.47 2.92 0.26
C ALA A 120 -9.34 3.65 1.60
N THR A 121 -9.14 4.96 1.54
CA THR A 121 -9.27 5.86 2.68
C THR A 121 -10.60 6.60 2.54
N ALA A 122 -11.60 6.17 3.31
CA ALA A 122 -12.92 6.79 3.36
C ALA A 122 -12.93 7.99 4.32
N LEU A 123 -13.59 9.06 3.91
CA LEU A 123 -13.76 10.30 4.66
C LEU A 123 -15.26 10.44 5.00
N ASP A 124 -15.66 9.99 6.19
CA ASP A 124 -17.07 9.82 6.56
C ASP A 124 -17.79 11.14 6.90
N ASP A 125 -17.04 12.21 7.14
CA ASP A 125 -17.55 13.55 7.47
C ASP A 125 -17.44 14.54 6.30
N VAL A 126 -16.98 14.07 5.14
CA VAL A 126 -16.85 14.88 3.93
C VAL A 126 -17.78 14.33 2.85
N ALA A 127 -18.54 15.23 2.23
CA ALA A 127 -19.19 14.97 0.96
C ALA A 127 -18.31 15.49 -0.17
N LEU A 128 -17.91 14.60 -1.07
CA LEU A 128 -17.38 14.97 -2.38
C LEU A 128 -18.48 14.72 -3.40
N VAL A 129 -18.93 15.76 -4.11
CA VAL A 129 -20.04 15.66 -5.07
C VAL A 129 -19.55 16.04 -6.46
N ARG A 130 -19.80 15.19 -7.46
CA ARG A 130 -19.58 15.48 -8.88
C ARG A 130 -20.84 16.09 -9.49
N GLN A 131 -20.65 17.14 -10.29
CA GLN A 131 -21.71 17.84 -11.02
C GLN A 131 -21.49 17.62 -12.52
N GLY A 132 -22.45 16.97 -13.20
CA GLY A 132 -22.38 16.67 -14.64
C GLY A 132 -21.48 15.48 -15.00
N ASP A 133 -21.39 15.18 -16.30
CA ASP A 133 -20.56 14.09 -16.84
C ASP A 133 -19.06 14.49 -16.80
N ASP A 134 -18.46 14.30 -15.62
CA ASP A 134 -17.07 14.59 -15.25
C ASP A 134 -16.03 13.72 -16.01
N ARG A 135 -16.48 12.91 -16.97
CA ARG A 135 -15.60 12.11 -17.84
C ARG A 135 -15.00 12.92 -18.99
N SER A 136 -15.46 14.14 -19.20
CA SER A 136 -14.86 15.03 -20.19
C SER A 136 -13.57 15.63 -19.63
N PHE A 137 -12.41 15.30 -20.22
CA PHE A 137 -11.14 16.00 -19.95
C PHE A 137 -11.14 17.47 -20.43
N ALA A 138 -12.30 18.01 -20.79
CA ALA A 138 -12.45 19.35 -21.31
C ALA A 138 -12.14 20.39 -20.22
N VAL A 139 -11.41 21.43 -20.62
CA VAL A 139 -10.97 22.56 -19.77
C VAL A 139 -12.17 23.31 -19.13
N ASN A 140 -13.37 23.13 -19.66
CA ASN A 140 -14.62 23.68 -19.14
C ASN A 140 -15.61 22.57 -18.81
N GLY A 141 -15.76 22.24 -17.53
CA GLY A 141 -17.02 21.68 -17.03
C GLY A 141 -16.92 20.35 -16.29
N ALA A 142 -16.38 20.38 -15.08
CA ALA A 142 -16.98 19.73 -13.91
C ALA A 142 -16.14 20.11 -12.68
N GLN A 143 -16.80 20.61 -11.65
CA GLN A 143 -16.16 20.92 -10.37
C GLN A 143 -16.65 19.91 -9.35
N ALA A 144 -15.75 19.06 -8.87
CA ALA A 144 -16.05 18.32 -7.65
C ALA A 144 -16.13 19.33 -6.49
N GLN A 145 -17.27 19.38 -5.81
CA GLN A 145 -17.44 20.23 -4.64
C GLN A 145 -17.27 19.39 -3.38
N ALA A 146 -16.32 19.79 -2.54
CA ALA A 146 -16.13 19.22 -1.22
C ALA A 146 -16.93 20.06 -0.22
N GLN A 147 -17.74 19.39 0.61
CA GLN A 147 -18.52 20.01 1.67
C GLN A 147 -18.37 19.18 2.95
N VAL A 148 -18.30 19.82 4.11
CA VAL A 148 -18.39 19.11 5.40
C VAL A 148 -19.84 18.70 5.60
N GLN A 149 -20.10 17.42 5.84
CA GLN A 149 -21.41 17.00 6.30
C GLN A 149 -21.51 17.27 7.80
N ALA A 150 -22.41 18.17 8.19
CA ALA A 150 -22.85 18.23 9.58
C ALA A 150 -23.54 16.89 9.88
N GLN A 151 -22.93 16.07 10.74
CA GLN A 151 -23.54 14.82 11.20
C GLN A 151 -24.88 15.15 11.86
N VAL A 152 -25.99 14.96 11.13
CA VAL A 152 -27.31 14.93 11.74
C VAL A 152 -27.44 13.56 12.40
N GLN A 153 -26.90 13.45 13.62
CA GLN A 153 -27.26 12.35 14.51
C GLN A 153 -28.74 12.46 14.83
N ALA A 154 -29.53 11.55 14.26
CA ALA A 154 -30.77 11.09 14.87
C ALA A 154 -30.66 9.58 15.07
N GLN A 155 -29.74 9.15 15.94
CA GLN A 155 -29.87 7.85 16.58
C GLN A 155 -31.06 7.94 17.53
N VAL A 156 -32.23 7.56 17.03
CA VAL A 156 -33.39 7.26 17.86
C VAL A 156 -32.98 6.11 18.79
N PRO A 157 -33.08 6.24 20.13
CA PRO A 157 -32.76 5.15 21.03
C PRO A 157 -33.69 3.98 20.75
N SER A 158 -33.11 2.88 20.26
CA SER A 158 -33.82 1.62 20.10
C SER A 158 -34.19 1.09 21.50
N PRO A 159 -35.46 0.76 21.78
CA PRO A 159 -35.84 0.24 23.09
C PRO A 159 -35.15 -1.11 23.36
N ALA A 160 -34.62 -1.23 24.58
CA ALA A 160 -33.91 -2.38 25.09
C ALA A 160 -34.67 -3.69 24.80
N ARG A 161 -34.09 -4.57 23.98
CA ARG A 161 -34.51 -5.96 23.89
C ARG A 161 -34.07 -6.68 25.16
N THR A 162 -35.04 -7.15 25.92
CA THR A 162 -34.91 -8.06 27.04
C THR A 162 -34.06 -9.26 26.65
N ALA A 163 -32.96 -9.47 27.38
CA ALA A 163 -32.08 -10.62 27.22
C ALA A 163 -32.84 -11.92 27.58
N ALA A 164 -32.85 -12.88 26.66
CA ALA A 164 -33.24 -14.26 26.94
C ALA A 164 -32.00 -15.06 27.39
N PRO A 165 -32.15 -16.06 28.27
CA PRO A 165 -31.02 -16.71 28.95
C PRO A 165 -30.23 -17.64 28.02
N ALA A 166 -28.91 -17.65 28.19
CA ALA A 166 -28.01 -18.58 27.53
C ALA A 166 -28.19 -20.02 28.08
N PRO A 167 -28.27 -21.07 27.23
CA PRO A 167 -28.12 -22.43 27.69
C PRO A 167 -26.63 -22.76 27.93
N ARG A 168 -26.35 -23.32 29.11
CA ARG A 168 -25.05 -23.85 29.52
C ARG A 168 -24.87 -25.31 29.06
N ILE A 169 -23.71 -25.54 28.42
CA ILE A 169 -22.78 -26.67 28.57
C ILE A 169 -23.26 -28.07 28.12
N THR A 170 -22.47 -28.72 27.23
CA THR A 170 -21.62 -29.90 27.56
C THR A 170 -20.73 -30.27 26.37
N HIS A 171 -19.42 -30.26 26.60
CA HIS A 171 -18.43 -30.96 25.76
C HIS A 171 -18.58 -32.47 25.94
N PRO A 172 -18.63 -33.26 24.85
CA PRO A 172 -18.30 -34.68 24.91
C PRO A 172 -16.79 -34.87 24.71
N GLU A 173 -16.24 -35.61 25.66
CA GLU A 173 -14.89 -36.12 25.78
C GLU A 173 -14.49 -37.05 24.63
N ALA A 174 -13.21 -37.04 24.26
CA ALA A 174 -12.63 -37.83 23.18
C ALA A 174 -12.39 -39.30 23.59
N PRO A 175 -12.55 -40.28 22.68
CA PRO A 175 -11.95 -41.60 22.84
C PRO A 175 -10.59 -41.68 22.11
N ARG A 176 -9.54 -42.05 22.87
CA ARG A 176 -8.28 -42.58 22.36
C ARG A 176 -8.47 -44.01 21.84
N ALA A 177 -7.87 -44.37 20.71
CA ALA A 177 -7.41 -45.73 20.41
C ALA A 177 -6.46 -45.77 19.18
N VAL A 178 -5.16 -45.95 19.43
CA VAL A 178 -4.28 -47.09 19.07
C VAL A 178 -3.83 -47.16 17.59
N SER A 179 -2.53 -46.93 17.37
CA SER A 179 -1.77 -47.26 16.15
C SER A 179 -1.65 -48.78 15.94
N PRO A 180 -1.39 -49.22 14.70
CA PRO A 180 -0.13 -49.97 14.51
C PRO A 180 0.63 -49.59 13.24
N PHE A 181 1.95 -49.45 13.38
CA PHE A 181 2.92 -49.57 12.29
C PHE A 181 2.92 -51.01 11.73
N PRO A 182 3.44 -51.21 10.50
CA PRO A 182 4.72 -51.91 10.47
C PRO A 182 5.78 -51.24 9.60
N ALA A 183 7.01 -51.59 9.94
CA ALA A 183 8.30 -51.08 9.49
C ALA A 183 8.79 -51.69 8.16
N ALA A 184 9.70 -50.98 7.50
CA ALA A 184 10.87 -51.59 6.87
C ALA A 184 12.03 -50.59 6.86
N ALA A 185 13.19 -51.08 7.31
CA ALA A 185 14.43 -50.35 7.52
C ALA A 185 15.47 -50.69 6.43
N HIS A 186 16.65 -50.05 6.58
CA HIS A 186 17.98 -50.29 5.99
C HIS A 186 18.34 -49.37 4.81
N ALA A 187 19.52 -48.76 4.75
CA ALA A 187 20.67 -48.68 5.65
C ALA A 187 21.61 -47.54 5.18
N ALA A 188 22.54 -47.21 6.07
CA ALA A 188 23.64 -46.25 6.00
C ALA A 188 24.48 -46.22 4.70
N SER A 189 25.11 -45.08 4.43
CA SER A 189 26.57 -45.00 4.27
C SER A 189 27.10 -43.56 4.25
N ASP A 190 28.01 -43.31 5.20
CA ASP A 190 29.32 -42.66 5.07
C ASP A 190 29.46 -41.20 4.59
N LEU A 191 29.97 -40.39 5.52
CA LEU A 191 30.74 -39.15 5.30
C LEU A 191 32.01 -39.43 4.49
N PRO A 192 32.48 -38.47 3.66
CA PRO A 192 33.72 -37.79 4.05
C PRO A 192 33.80 -36.29 3.70
N THR A 193 34.46 -35.58 4.62
CA THR A 193 35.50 -34.54 4.47
C THR A 193 35.35 -33.41 3.43
N ALA A 194 35.38 -32.19 3.97
CA ALA A 194 35.45 -30.91 3.27
C ALA A 194 36.71 -30.72 2.40
N PRO A 195 36.61 -29.91 1.33
CA PRO A 195 37.74 -29.17 0.79
C PRO A 195 37.57 -27.64 0.97
N THR A 196 38.70 -27.04 1.34
CA THR A 196 39.01 -25.61 1.50
C THR A 196 38.72 -24.79 0.24
N PRO A 197 38.10 -23.59 0.32
CA PRO A 197 38.10 -22.65 -0.79
C PRO A 197 39.42 -21.88 -0.86
N VAL A 198 40.00 -21.89 -2.07
CA VAL A 198 41.21 -21.19 -2.48
C VAL A 198 41.02 -19.67 -2.38
N ALA A 199 41.98 -19.01 -1.73
CA ALA A 199 42.09 -17.56 -1.64
C ALA A 199 42.23 -16.93 -3.04
N ARG A 200 41.33 -15.99 -3.37
CA ARG A 200 41.48 -15.10 -4.53
C ARG A 200 42.09 -13.78 -4.05
N PRO A 201 43.13 -13.22 -4.72
CA PRO A 201 43.85 -12.05 -4.23
C PRO A 201 42.98 -10.78 -4.20
N MET A 202 43.16 -10.02 -3.13
CA MET A 202 42.61 -8.69 -2.88
C MET A 202 42.91 -7.74 -4.04
N GLN A 203 41.87 -7.10 -4.58
CA GLN A 203 41.97 -5.72 -5.01
C GLN A 203 41.32 -4.87 -3.93
N HIS A 204 42.19 -4.29 -3.11
CA HIS A 204 41.91 -3.29 -2.11
C HIS A 204 41.55 -1.98 -2.82
N ARG A 205 40.29 -1.58 -2.72
CA ARG A 205 39.89 -0.17 -2.74
C ARG A 205 38.86 -0.04 -1.64
N ASP A 206 39.38 0.29 -0.47
CA ASP A 206 38.61 0.64 0.71
C ASP A 206 37.82 1.91 0.42
N ASP A 207 36.51 1.73 0.24
CA ASP A 207 35.49 2.62 0.75
C ASP A 207 34.44 1.69 1.35
N VAL A 208 34.71 1.14 2.55
CA VAL A 208 33.68 0.45 3.32
C VAL A 208 32.68 1.53 3.71
N GLU A 209 31.64 1.72 2.92
CA GLU A 209 30.46 2.50 3.31
C GLU A 209 29.88 1.82 4.55
N VAL A 210 30.30 2.28 5.73
CA VAL A 210 29.78 1.80 7.02
C VAL A 210 28.39 2.42 7.19
N TYR A 211 27.38 1.58 7.09
CA TYR A 211 25.99 1.99 7.27
C TYR A 211 25.59 2.00 8.76
N PRO A 212 24.72 2.93 9.20
CA PRO A 212 24.19 2.91 10.56
C PRO A 212 23.33 1.66 10.81
N GLU A 213 23.54 1.02 11.96
CA GLU A 213 22.76 -0.13 12.42
C GLU A 213 21.79 0.26 13.54
N THR A 214 20.87 -0.65 13.85
CA THR A 214 19.89 -0.47 14.92
C THR A 214 20.58 -0.20 16.27
N GLY A 215 20.22 0.90 16.93
CA GLY A 215 20.77 1.33 18.21
C GLY A 215 21.90 2.36 18.12
N ASP A 216 22.39 2.67 16.90
CA ASP A 216 23.34 3.74 16.67
C ASP A 216 22.66 5.12 16.77
N LEU A 217 23.46 6.14 17.12
CA LEU A 217 23.04 7.53 17.13
C LEU A 217 23.38 8.17 15.79
N VAL A 218 22.51 9.05 15.33
CA VAL A 218 22.59 9.71 14.03
C VAL A 218 22.27 11.18 14.19
N SER A 219 23.17 12.05 13.74
CA SER A 219 22.91 13.48 13.58
C SER A 219 22.46 13.76 12.16
N HIS A 220 21.15 14.00 11.99
CA HIS A 220 20.56 14.31 10.69
C HIS A 220 20.38 15.82 10.50
N PHE A 221 20.84 16.37 9.38
CA PHE A 221 20.86 17.83 9.11
C PHE A 221 19.51 18.56 9.32
N HIS A 222 18.37 17.87 9.15
CA HIS A 222 17.03 18.45 9.37
C HIS A 222 16.39 18.06 10.71
N PHE A 223 16.76 16.90 11.26
CA PHE A 223 16.04 16.31 12.40
C PHE A 223 16.84 16.39 13.72
N GLY A 224 18.12 16.78 13.65
CA GLY A 224 19.01 16.77 14.79
C GLY A 224 19.39 15.34 15.19
N GLU A 225 19.58 15.12 16.49
CA GLU A 225 19.97 13.83 17.05
C GLU A 225 18.80 12.84 17.05
N CYS A 226 19.07 11.68 16.45
CA CYS A 226 18.11 10.61 16.26
C CYS A 226 18.75 9.26 16.61
N GLU A 227 17.94 8.32 17.07
CA GLU A 227 18.35 6.92 17.26
C GLU A 227 17.82 6.05 16.11
N VAL A 228 18.67 5.18 15.57
CA VAL A 228 18.27 4.24 14.52
C VAL A 228 17.45 3.12 15.15
N MET A 229 16.18 3.02 14.78
CA MET A 229 15.28 1.96 15.23
C MET A 229 15.34 0.72 14.33
N SER A 230 15.59 0.91 13.04
CA SER A 230 15.75 -0.17 12.08
C SER A 230 16.50 0.33 10.85
N SER A 231 17.33 -0.54 10.26
CA SER A 231 18.06 -0.29 9.01
C SER A 231 17.85 -1.50 8.10
N ASP A 232 17.41 -1.26 6.87
CA ASP A 232 17.23 -2.30 5.83
C ASP A 232 18.30 -2.20 4.73
N GLY A 233 19.29 -1.32 4.88
CA GLY A 233 20.34 -1.05 3.91
C GLY A 233 19.97 -0.05 2.81
N GLU A 234 18.68 0.23 2.58
CA GLU A 234 18.20 1.22 1.61
C GLU A 234 17.57 2.44 2.30
N ARG A 235 16.93 2.20 3.45
CA ARG A 235 16.19 3.14 4.29
C ARG A 235 16.50 2.88 5.75
N ILE A 236 16.44 3.96 6.52
CA ILE A 236 16.58 3.92 7.97
C ILE A 236 15.36 4.55 8.63
N ARG A 237 14.89 3.93 9.72
CA ARG A 237 13.88 4.52 10.60
C ARG A 237 14.58 5.18 11.77
N LEU A 238 14.41 6.49 11.86
CA LEU A 238 15.01 7.36 12.86
C LEU A 238 13.96 7.78 13.87
N ARG A 239 14.24 7.60 15.16
CA ARG A 239 13.45 8.17 16.26
C ARG A 239 14.12 9.46 16.72
N GLN A 240 13.41 10.58 16.61
CA GLN A 240 13.89 11.87 17.10
C GLN A 240 13.90 11.90 18.63
N GLU A 241 15.00 12.31 19.26
CA GLU A 241 15.08 12.39 20.73
C GLU A 241 14.15 13.47 21.29
N LYS A 242 14.02 14.60 20.58
CA LYS A 242 13.25 15.77 21.05
C LYS A 242 11.73 15.56 21.12
N ASP A 243 11.17 14.77 20.20
CA ASP A 243 9.71 14.64 20.00
C ASP A 243 9.25 13.17 19.94
N GLY A 244 10.17 12.21 20.01
CA GLY A 244 9.87 10.77 19.91
C GLY A 244 9.31 10.33 18.55
N ARG A 245 9.14 11.24 17.58
CA ARG A 245 8.58 10.96 16.26
C ARG A 245 9.50 10.05 15.47
N VAL A 246 8.92 9.02 14.87
CA VAL A 246 9.62 8.10 13.97
C VAL A 246 9.51 8.62 12.54
N ARG A 247 10.66 8.72 11.85
CA ARG A 247 10.77 9.15 10.47
C ARG A 247 11.55 8.13 9.67
N GLU A 248 11.07 7.80 8.48
CA GLU A 248 11.78 6.94 7.53
C GLU A 248 12.55 7.83 6.55
N VAL A 249 13.82 7.53 6.32
CA VAL A 249 14.71 8.29 5.44
C VAL A 249 15.45 7.36 4.51
N ALA A 250 15.45 7.66 3.21
CA ALA A 250 16.18 6.90 2.20
C ALA A 250 17.67 7.25 2.23
N LEU A 251 18.52 6.23 2.39
CA LEU A 251 19.98 6.38 2.47
C LEU A 251 20.59 6.82 1.14
N GLY A 252 20.00 6.45 0.01
CA GLY A 252 20.51 6.81 -1.33
C GLY A 252 20.60 8.32 -1.62
N MET A 253 19.86 9.13 -0.86
CA MET A 253 19.83 10.60 -0.98
C MET A 253 20.72 11.31 0.06
N LEU A 254 21.41 10.55 0.90
CA LEU A 254 22.23 11.05 1.99
C LEU A 254 23.70 10.68 1.78
N LYS A 255 24.57 11.54 2.28
CA LYS A 255 25.99 11.25 2.45
C LYS A 255 26.19 10.85 3.91
N ILE A 256 26.66 9.62 4.11
CA ILE A 256 26.95 9.05 5.43
C ILE A 256 28.43 9.32 5.72
N GLU A 257 28.72 10.08 6.76
CA GLU A 257 30.09 10.27 7.23
C GLU A 257 30.49 9.15 8.18
N ALA A 258 31.80 8.90 8.28
CA ALA A 258 32.34 7.84 9.12
C ALA A 258 31.91 8.03 10.59
N PRO A 259 31.56 6.94 11.30
CA PRO A 259 31.07 7.03 12.66
C PRO A 259 32.13 7.55 13.61
N THR A 260 31.76 8.52 14.45
CA THR A 260 32.55 8.89 15.63
C THR A 260 32.07 8.02 16.79
N THR A 261 32.98 7.31 17.45
CA THR A 261 32.62 6.52 18.64
C THR A 261 32.73 7.41 19.87
N ASP A 262 31.64 7.54 20.62
CA ASP A 262 31.66 8.30 21.88
C ASP A 262 32.37 7.47 22.97
N PRO A 263 33.49 7.96 23.55
CA PRO A 263 34.25 7.23 24.55
C PRO A 263 33.48 6.98 25.87
N ALA A 264 32.39 7.71 26.13
CA ALA A 264 31.61 7.54 27.36
C ALA A 264 30.53 6.46 27.26
N THR A 265 29.93 6.29 26.08
CA THR A 265 28.77 5.41 25.87
C THR A 265 29.08 4.19 25.00
N GLY A 266 30.23 4.19 24.30
CA GLY A 266 30.61 3.12 23.37
C GLY A 266 29.70 3.04 22.13
N LYS A 267 28.77 3.97 21.96
CA LYS A 267 27.85 4.01 20.82
C LYS A 267 28.53 4.71 19.63
N ARG A 268 28.21 4.22 18.42
CA ARG A 268 28.63 4.87 17.17
C ARG A 268 27.68 6.02 16.87
N HIS A 269 28.26 7.17 16.56
CA HIS A 269 27.53 8.37 16.15
C HIS A 269 27.84 8.69 14.70
N PHE A 270 26.84 8.61 13.83
CA PHE A 270 26.95 8.91 12.41
C PHE A 270 26.45 10.33 12.10
N HIS A 271 27.09 11.01 11.16
CA HIS A 271 26.62 12.29 10.64
C HIS A 271 26.02 12.11 9.23
N LEU A 272 24.78 12.56 9.04
CA LEU A 272 24.06 12.47 7.77
C LEU A 272 23.86 13.84 7.15
N SER A 273 24.52 14.06 6.01
CA SER A 273 24.39 15.28 5.20
C SER A 273 23.66 15.00 3.87
N ARG A 274 23.16 16.05 3.21
CA ARG A 274 22.51 15.91 1.89
C ARG A 274 23.55 15.57 0.84
N LYS A 275 23.25 14.57 0.00
CA LYS A 275 24.01 14.31 -1.22
C LYS A 275 23.63 15.40 -2.24
N HIS A 276 24.60 16.22 -2.66
CA HIS A 276 24.42 17.24 -3.69
C HIS A 276 24.44 16.61 -5.09
#